data_AF-A0A1G2LCV7-F1
#
_entry.id   AF-A0A1G2LCV7-F1
#
_cell.length_a   1.000
_cell.length_b   1.000
_cell.length_c   1.000
_cell.angle_alpha   90.00
_cell.angle_beta   90.00
_cell.angle_gamma   90.00
#
_symmetry.space_group_name_H-M   'P 1'
#
loop_
_entity.id
_entity.type
_entity.pdbx_description
1 polymer ?
#
loop_
_entity_poly.entity_id
_entity_poly.type
_entity_poly.pdbx_seq_one_letter_code
_entity_poly.pdbx_strand_id
1 'polypeptide(L)'
;MVFSFAGAISGIGLIPAYQFFRAEISASGFIQFLSLLFSDPEVAFLYWQDFSLSFLELLPVAGLAAILGSVLAFLGSLRLAVREMKNAFTVAQTA
;
A
#
# COMPACT_ATOMS: atom_id res chain seq x y z
N MET A 1 -25.74 4.43 1.52
CA MET A 1 -25.30 3.65 2.71
C MET A 1 -24.15 2.70 2.39
N VAL A 2 -24.22 1.88 1.35
CA VAL A 2 -23.15 0.90 0.99
C VAL A 2 -21.79 1.56 0.76
N PHE A 3 -21.73 2.73 0.09
CA PHE A 3 -20.45 3.42 -0.19
C PHE A 3 -19.76 4.01 1.05
N SER A 4 -20.51 4.55 2.01
CA SER A 4 -19.93 5.00 3.30
C SER A 4 -19.43 3.83 4.14
N PHE A 5 -20.11 2.67 4.09
CA PHE A 5 -19.65 1.46 4.75
C PHE A 5 -18.38 0.91 4.11
N ALA A 6 -18.31 0.86 2.77
CA ALA A 6 -17.11 0.44 2.05
C ALA A 6 -15.91 1.38 2.30
N GLY A 7 -16.14 2.69 2.36
CA GLY A 7 -15.11 3.68 2.74
C GLY A 7 -14.63 3.53 4.18
N ALA A 8 -15.54 3.31 5.13
CA ALA A 8 -15.20 3.09 6.53
C ALA A 8 -14.42 1.78 6.74
N ILE A 9 -14.84 0.69 6.10
CA ILE A 9 -14.16 -0.61 6.16
C ILE A 9 -12.77 -0.54 5.54
N SER A 10 -12.61 0.15 4.40
CA SER A 10 -11.30 0.30 3.76
C SER A 10 -10.34 1.20 4.55
N GLY A 11 -10.85 2.23 5.23
CA GLY A 11 -10.08 3.03 6.18
C GLY A 11 -9.65 2.25 7.42
N ILE A 12 -10.55 1.46 8.02
CA ILE A 12 -10.23 0.58 9.16
C ILE A 12 -9.21 -0.50 8.75
N GLY A 13 -9.35 -1.06 7.54
CA GLY A 13 -8.46 -2.09 7.00
C GLY A 13 -7.04 -1.60 6.70
N LEU A 14 -6.83 -0.28 6.62
CA LEU A 14 -5.52 0.33 6.37
C LEU A 14 -4.59 0.18 7.60
N ILE A 15 -5.15 0.20 8.80
CA ILE A 15 -4.41 0.01 10.06
C ILE A 15 -3.78 -1.40 10.17
N PRO A 16 -4.55 -2.51 10.07
CA PRO A 16 -3.99 -3.85 10.12
C PRO A 16 -3.11 -4.15 8.90
N ALA A 17 -3.42 -3.61 7.72
CA ALA A 17 -2.54 -3.74 6.55
C ALA A 17 -1.16 -3.10 6.80
N TYR A 18 -1.13 -1.91 7.43
CA TYR A 18 0.11 -1.25 7.80
C TYR A 18 0.88 -2.02 8.89
N GLN A 19 0.20 -2.55 9.91
CA GLN A 19 0.84 -3.37 10.93
C GLN A 19 1.43 -4.65 10.35
N PHE A 20 0.70 -5.31 9.46
CA PHE A 20 1.14 -6.52 8.77
C PHE A 20 2.38 -6.24 7.92
N PHE A 21 2.36 -5.19 7.10
CA PHE A 21 3.52 -4.77 6.33
C PHE A 21 4.75 -4.44 7.20
N ARG A 22 4.55 -3.74 8.32
CA ARG A 22 5.62 -3.45 9.27
C ARG A 22 6.21 -4.71 9.89
N ALA A 23 5.37 -5.68 10.24
CA ALA A 23 5.80 -6.95 10.77
C ALA A 23 6.65 -7.71 9.73
N GLU A 24 6.19 -7.79 8.48
CA GLU A 24 6.94 -8.42 7.40
C GLU A 24 8.27 -7.72 7.10
N ILE A 25 8.31 -6.38 7.08
CA ILE A 25 9.57 -5.63 6.93
C ILE A 25 10.57 -5.98 8.04
N SER A 26 10.10 -6.05 9.29
CA SER A 26 10.98 -6.35 10.41
C SER A 26 11.46 -7.80 10.42
N ALA A 27 10.64 -8.74 9.94
CA ALA A 27 10.94 -10.16 9.89
C ALA A 27 11.84 -10.53 8.70
N SER A 28 11.69 -9.84 7.57
CA SER A 28 12.45 -10.10 6.34
C SER A 28 13.87 -9.55 6.37
N GLY A 29 14.21 -8.62 7.28
CA GLY A 29 15.53 -7.96 7.26
C GLY A 29 15.74 -7.04 6.05
N PHE A 30 14.69 -6.74 5.30
CA PHE A 30 14.72 -5.91 4.09
C PHE A 30 15.45 -4.58 4.29
N ILE A 31 15.20 -3.89 5.41
CA ILE A 31 15.81 -2.59 5.72
C ILE A 31 17.31 -2.73 5.98
N GLN A 32 17.74 -3.82 6.62
CA GLN A 32 19.15 -4.10 6.85
C GLN A 32 19.86 -4.40 5.53
N PHE A 33 19.24 -5.18 4.65
CA PHE A 33 19.81 -5.47 3.34
C PHE A 33 19.85 -4.23 2.44
N LEU A 34 18.81 -3.39 2.50
CA LEU A 34 18.77 -2.10 1.82
C LEU A 34 19.85 -1.14 2.35
N SER A 35 20.10 -1.13 3.66
CA SER A 35 21.16 -0.28 4.24
C SER A 35 22.54 -0.63 3.72
N LEU A 36 22.77 -1.90 3.36
CA LEU A 36 24.03 -2.39 2.81
C LEU A 36 24.41 -1.71 1.49
N LEU A 37 23.40 -1.35 0.68
CA LEU A 37 23.57 -0.60 -0.57
C LEU A 37 24.21 0.79 -0.33
N PHE A 38 23.94 1.40 0.83
CA PHE A 38 24.42 2.73 1.18
C PHE A 38 25.68 2.70 2.05
N SER A 39 25.82 1.68 2.90
CA SER A 39 26.99 1.51 3.75
C SER A 39 28.21 1.01 2.96
N ASP A 40 28.03 0.01 2.10
CA ASP A 40 29.09 -0.63 1.33
C ASP A 40 28.70 -0.76 -0.16
N PRO A 41 28.57 0.37 -0.88
CA PRO A 41 28.08 0.39 -2.26
C PRO A 41 29.00 -0.38 -3.22
N GLU A 42 30.30 -0.45 -2.95
CA GLU A 42 31.26 -1.22 -3.77
C GLU A 42 30.90 -2.71 -3.77
N VAL A 43 30.60 -3.29 -2.60
CA VAL A 43 30.21 -4.71 -2.48
C VAL A 43 28.86 -4.95 -3.16
N ALA A 44 27.91 -4.04 -2.98
CA ALA A 44 26.60 -4.14 -3.62
C ALA A 44 26.70 -4.06 -5.16
N PHE A 45 27.60 -3.23 -5.70
CA PHE A 45 27.85 -3.17 -7.15
C PHE A 45 28.60 -4.41 -7.67
N LEU A 46 29.57 -4.91 -6.91
CA LEU A 46 30.37 -6.08 -7.30
C LEU A 46 29.49 -7.34 -7.40
N TYR A 47 28.47 -7.45 -6.56
CA TYR A 47 27.51 -8.56 -6.53
C TYR A 47 26.08 -8.13 -6.90
N TRP A 48 25.93 -7.15 -7.82
CA TRP A 48 24.63 -6.54 -8.13
C TRP A 48 23.54 -7.54 -8.54
N GLN A 49 23.91 -8.64 -9.20
CA GLN A 49 22.98 -9.66 -9.66
C GLN A 49 22.41 -10.48 -8.49
N ASP A 50 23.28 -11.01 -7.64
CA ASP A 50 22.89 -11.75 -6.42
C ASP A 50 22.18 -10.83 -5.44
N PHE A 51 22.70 -9.61 -5.28
CA PHE A 51 22.07 -8.57 -4.46
C PHE A 51 20.64 -8.28 -4.93
N SER A 52 20.40 -8.14 -6.24
CA SER A 52 19.06 -7.89 -6.77
C SER A 52 18.09 -9.05 -6.54
N LEU A 53 18.57 -10.30 -6.67
CA LEU A 53 17.76 -11.49 -6.40
C LEU A 53 17.41 -11.61 -4.92
N SER A 54 18.40 -11.51 -4.03
CA SER A 54 18.17 -11.50 -2.59
C SER A 54 17.29 -10.34 -2.15
N PHE A 55 17.45 -9.15 -2.76
CA PHE A 55 16.59 -8.01 -2.48
C PHE A 55 15.12 -8.28 -2.86
N LEU A 56 14.88 -9.02 -3.95
CA LEU A 56 13.54 -9.46 -4.35
C LEU A 56 12.96 -10.50 -3.38
N GLU A 57 13.78 -11.44 -2.90
CA GLU A 57 13.36 -12.46 -1.94
C GLU A 57 12.99 -11.87 -0.58
N LEU A 58 13.70 -10.83 -0.16
CA LEU A 58 13.44 -10.13 1.10
C LEU A 58 12.30 -9.12 0.98
N LEU A 59 11.81 -8.84 -0.23
CA LEU A 59 10.75 -7.87 -0.44
C LEU A 59 9.44 -8.40 0.14
N PRO A 60 8.78 -7.69 1.08
CA PRO A 60 7.49 -8.09 1.64
C PRO A 60 6.37 -7.79 0.65
N VAL A 61 6.29 -8.59 -0.42
CA VAL A 61 5.34 -8.42 -1.53
C VAL A 61 3.90 -8.48 -1.03
N ALA A 62 3.60 -9.36 -0.06
CA ALA A 62 2.25 -9.53 0.47
C ALA A 62 1.77 -8.29 1.25
N GLY A 63 2.59 -7.74 2.13
CA GLY A 63 2.29 -6.51 2.87
C GLY A 63 2.19 -5.29 1.97
N LEU A 64 3.05 -5.18 0.96
CA LEU A 64 2.95 -4.15 -0.08
C LEU A 64 1.62 -4.26 -0.84
N ALA A 65 1.26 -5.47 -1.30
CA ALA A 65 0.01 -5.71 -2.00
C ALA A 65 -1.21 -5.39 -1.13
N ALA A 66 -1.16 -5.73 0.16
CA ALA A 66 -2.23 -5.44 1.11
C ALA A 66 -2.43 -3.93 1.31
N ILE A 67 -1.35 -3.17 1.51
CA ILE A 67 -1.42 -1.70 1.63
C ILE A 67 -1.93 -1.08 0.32
N LEU A 68 -1.36 -1.46 -0.82
CA LEU A 68 -1.74 -0.90 -2.12
C LEU A 68 -3.20 -1.21 -2.44
N GLY A 69 -3.65 -2.45 -2.20
CA GLY A 69 -5.04 -2.85 -2.35
C GLY A 69 -5.98 -2.04 -1.46
N SER A 70 -5.61 -1.84 -0.20
CA SER A 70 -6.36 -1.01 0.75
C SER A 70 -6.46 0.45 0.29
N VAL A 71 -5.36 1.06 -0.15
CA VAL A 71 -5.32 2.44 -0.65
C VAL A 71 -6.17 2.59 -1.91
N LEU A 72 -6.07 1.66 -2.86
CA LEU A 72 -6.87 1.68 -4.08
C LEU A 72 -8.36 1.51 -3.79
N ALA A 73 -8.72 0.60 -2.88
CA ALA A 73 -10.10 0.42 -2.44
C ALA A 73 -10.65 1.70 -1.79
N PHE A 74 -9.84 2.35 -0.94
CA PHE A 74 -10.20 3.61 -0.31
C PHE A 74 -10.42 4.72 -1.34
N LEU A 75 -9.47 4.93 -2.27
CA LEU A 75 -9.59 5.92 -3.35
C LEU A 75 -10.78 5.64 -4.28
N GLY A 76 -11.02 4.37 -4.60
CA GLY A 76 -12.19 3.94 -5.38
C GLY A 76 -13.50 4.29 -4.67
N SER A 77 -13.58 4.01 -3.36
CA SER A 77 -14.75 4.37 -2.55
C SER A 77 -14.98 5.88 -2.52
N LEU A 78 -13.91 6.66 -2.41
CA LEU A 78 -13.98 8.13 -2.38
C LEU A 78 -14.47 8.70 -3.71
N ARG A 79 -13.96 8.18 -4.83
CA ARG A 79 -14.38 8.59 -6.18
C ARG A 79 -15.88 8.34 -6.40
N LEU A 80 -16.37 7.19 -5.94
CA LEU A 80 -17.79 6.86 -6.02
C LEU A 80 -18.64 7.76 -5.13
N ALA A 81 -18.21 8.00 -3.88
CA ALA A 81 -18.91 8.90 -2.96
C ALA A 81 -19.06 10.33 -3.52
N VAL A 82 -18.00 10.88 -4.12
CA VAL A 82 -18.04 12.21 -4.77
C VAL A 82 -19.01 12.22 -5.96
N ARG A 83 -19.06 11.14 -6.74
CA ARG A 83 -19.98 11.02 -7.89
C ARG A 83 -21.44 10.99 -7.43
N GLU A 84 -21.75 10.25 -6.38
CA GLU A 84 -23.09 10.19 -5.80
C GLU A 84 -23.52 11.55 -5.24
N MET A 85 -22.63 12.26 -4.54
CA MET A 85 -22.92 13.63 -4.04
C MET A 85 -23.23 14.60 -5.19
N LYS A 86 -22.45 14.54 -6.27
CA LYS A 86 -22.67 15.39 -7.45
C LYS A 86 -24.02 15.11 -8.12
N ASN A 87 -24.39 13.83 -8.23
CA ASN A 87 -25.68 13.43 -8.79
C ASN A 87 -26.84 13.90 -7.91
N ALA A 88 -26.76 13.71 -6.60
CA ALA A 88 -27.78 14.15 -5.65
C ALA A 88 -27.99 15.68 -5.69
N PHE A 89 -26.90 16.45 -5.77
CA PHE A 89 -26.97 17.90 -5.90
C PHE A 89 -27.63 18.35 -7.21
N THR A 90 -27.34 17.68 -8.33
CA THR A 90 -27.93 18.00 -9.63
C THR A 90 -29.43 17.68 -9.65
N VAL A 91 -29.83 16.53 -9.10
CA VAL A 91 -31.25 16.15 -8.99
C VAL A 91 -32.04 17.14 -8.12
N ALA A 92 -31.46 17.57 -7.00
CA ALA A 92 -32.09 18.55 -6.11
C ALA A 92 -32.25 19.95 -6.74
N GLN A 93 -31.51 20.27 -7.81
CA GLN A 93 -31.61 21.53 -8.53
C GLN A 93 -32.65 21.51 -9.68
N THR A 94 -33.07 20.31 -10.09
CA THR A 94 -34.07 20.09 -11.16
C THR A 94 -35.45 19.68 -10.65
N ALA A 95 -35.60 19.50 -9.33
CA ALA A 95 -36.86 19.22 -8.65
C ALA A 95 -37.44 20.51 -8.04
#